data_AF-A0A496VUK9-F1
#
_entry.id   AF-A0A496VUK9-F1
#
_cell.length_a   1.000
_cell.length_b   1.000
_cell.length_c   1.000
_cell.angle_alpha   90.00
_cell.angle_beta   90.00
_cell.angle_gamma   90.00
#
_symmetry.space_group_name_H-M   'P 1'
#
loop_
_entity.id
_entity.type
_entity.pdbx_description
1 polymer ?
#
loop_
_entity_poly.entity_id
_entity_poly.type
_entity_poly.pdbx_seq_one_letter_code
_entity_poly.pdbx_strand_id
1 'polypeptide(L)'
;EQHELRIIPVGGKHVDSVGDSLLTGVAKLLSEMKREISRNLESVKVGQAEYNNSLTKLKDDIRTIFQRTQTRVASDTLKKVDIYYEQFSERSQNSLYDLLNYRFEPSFYIDGDIFIVPIPKSEERVNIPKDLLNAVKSEGIVEKMQGHASDAKYTNNLRTALSKVAKEIEKMQQASEDTSKSQDIYSQNASGSQYLAIPLPVLFQPEIFKQYFSPHSETKRYEAETTEGDSFIDVLENYLYLLYQVVDKLPLDGGYETFPFLLFRSDNVTIIRQQRFDRRYLFSSTTFNLINLVLSQKNRD
;
A
#
# COMPACT_ATOMS: atom_id res chain seq x y z
N GLU A 1 12.29 24.59 -3.54
CA GLU A 1 11.25 25.46 -2.96
C GLU A 1 10.69 24.77 -1.71
N GLN A 2 10.49 25.50 -0.62
CA GLN A 2 9.99 24.94 0.64
C GLN A 2 8.49 24.65 0.50
N HIS A 3 8.10 23.38 0.58
CA HIS A 3 6.70 22.97 0.56
C HIS A 3 6.19 22.81 2.01
N GLU A 4 5.26 23.69 2.40
CA GLU A 4 4.61 23.70 3.70
C GLU A 4 3.44 22.71 3.74
N LEU A 5 3.56 21.64 4.53
CA LEU A 5 2.39 21.03 5.17
C LEU A 5 1.62 22.05 6.00
N ARG A 6 0.30 21.98 5.95
CA ARG A 6 -0.61 22.70 6.86
C ARG A 6 -1.67 21.72 7.36
N ILE A 7 -1.87 21.71 8.68
CA ILE A 7 -2.82 20.82 9.37
C ILE A 7 -4.09 21.59 9.68
N ILE A 8 -5.24 20.92 9.53
CA ILE A 8 -6.56 21.54 9.54
C ILE A 8 -7.36 21.03 10.74
N PRO A 9 -7.84 21.92 11.61
CA PRO A 9 -8.83 21.55 12.60
C PRO A 9 -10.25 21.44 12.03
N VAL A 10 -11.04 20.53 12.59
CA VAL A 10 -12.39 20.19 12.11
C VAL A 10 -13.34 21.40 12.11
N GLY A 11 -13.63 21.97 10.92
CA GLY A 11 -14.65 23.02 10.76
C GLY A 11 -14.38 24.05 9.67
N GLY A 12 -14.28 23.64 8.41
CA GLY A 12 -14.53 24.52 7.26
C GLY A 12 -13.30 24.97 6.46
N LYS A 13 -13.35 24.59 5.17
CA LYS A 13 -12.53 24.98 4.00
C LYS A 13 -11.28 24.14 3.71
N HIS A 14 -11.22 23.79 2.43
CA HIS A 14 -10.49 22.69 1.81
C HIS A 14 -9.14 23.19 1.28
N VAL A 15 -8.09 22.35 1.31
CA VAL A 15 -6.78 22.66 0.73
C VAL A 15 -6.19 21.39 0.11
N ASP A 16 -5.74 21.48 -1.14
CA ASP A 16 -5.13 20.40 -1.90
C ASP A 16 -3.62 20.30 -1.59
N SER A 17 -3.11 19.08 -1.33
CA SER A 17 -1.67 18.83 -1.22
C SER A 17 -1.12 18.33 -2.56
N VAL A 18 -0.15 19.03 -3.14
CA VAL A 18 0.63 18.56 -4.29
C VAL A 18 1.93 17.95 -3.76
N GLY A 19 2.01 16.61 -3.65
CA GLY A 19 3.21 15.86 -3.22
C GLY A 19 2.95 14.43 -2.70
N ASP A 20 4.00 13.71 -2.30
CA ASP A 20 3.90 12.40 -1.62
C ASP A 20 3.13 12.56 -0.30
N SER A 21 2.15 11.69 -0.02
CA SER A 21 1.36 11.76 1.22
C SER A 21 2.21 11.40 2.45
N LEU A 22 1.78 11.84 3.64
CA LEU A 22 2.41 11.49 4.92
C LEU A 22 2.65 9.98 5.04
N LEU A 23 1.68 9.18 4.60
CA LEU A 23 1.73 7.73 4.66
C LEU A 23 2.77 7.14 3.71
N THR A 24 2.87 7.67 2.50
CA THR A 24 3.97 7.37 1.59
C THR A 24 5.32 7.68 2.24
N GLY A 25 5.43 8.82 2.91
CA GLY A 25 6.63 9.19 3.68
C GLY A 25 6.97 8.19 4.79
N VAL A 26 5.97 7.75 5.56
CA VAL A 26 6.13 6.76 6.64
C VAL A 26 6.47 5.37 6.10
N ALA A 27 5.80 4.92 5.04
CA ALA A 27 6.08 3.63 4.40
C ALA A 27 7.53 3.58 3.89
N LYS A 28 7.97 4.65 3.22
CA LYS A 28 9.36 4.80 2.77
C LYS A 28 10.34 4.79 3.94
N LEU A 29 10.02 5.49 5.04
CA LEU A 29 10.85 5.48 6.25
C LEU A 29 10.98 4.06 6.82
N LEU A 30 9.88 3.33 6.97
CA LEU A 30 9.91 1.95 7.49
C LEU A 30 10.74 1.00 6.61
N SER A 31 10.67 1.16 5.29
CA SER A 31 11.48 0.39 4.33
C SER A 31 12.98 0.70 4.47
N GLU A 32 13.33 1.99 4.55
CA GLU A 32 14.72 2.43 4.77
C GLU A 32 15.26 1.96 6.14
N MET A 33 14.44 1.96 7.19
CA MET A 33 14.81 1.39 8.49
C MET A 33 15.01 -0.12 8.42
N LYS A 34 14.14 -0.88 7.73
CA LYS A 34 14.32 -2.34 7.52
C LYS A 34 15.66 -2.62 6.82
N ARG A 35 15.98 -1.88 5.76
CA ARG A 35 17.23 -2.02 5.00
C ARG A 35 18.47 -1.69 5.82
N GLU A 36 18.39 -0.66 6.65
CA GLU A 36 19.51 -0.27 7.50
C GLU A 36 19.73 -1.28 8.64
N ILE A 37 18.66 -1.83 9.22
CA ILE A 37 18.75 -2.90 10.22
C ILE A 37 19.37 -4.16 9.60
N SER A 38 18.92 -4.58 8.41
CA SER A 38 19.47 -5.76 7.74
C SER A 38 20.95 -5.59 7.39
N ARG A 39 21.35 -4.41 6.92
CA ARG A 39 22.75 -4.08 6.62
C ARG A 39 23.66 -4.17 7.86
N ASN A 40 23.16 -3.79 9.03
CA ASN A 40 23.95 -3.79 10.26
C ASN A 40 23.98 -5.16 10.98
N LEU A 41 23.03 -6.06 10.70
CA LEU A 41 23.06 -7.45 11.19
C LEU A 41 24.26 -8.23 10.60
N GLU A 42 24.65 -7.90 9.37
CA GLU A 42 25.81 -8.50 8.70
C GLU A 42 27.16 -7.97 9.22
N SER A 43 27.17 -6.80 9.90
CA SER A 43 28.38 -6.18 10.43
C SER A 43 28.46 -6.33 11.96
N VAL A 44 28.85 -7.51 12.44
CA VAL A 44 28.94 -7.78 13.88
C VAL A 44 30.18 -7.09 14.49
N LYS A 45 30.02 -5.87 15.02
CA LYS A 45 30.97 -5.28 15.99
C LYS A 45 30.26 -4.88 17.29
N VAL A 46 30.97 -5.09 18.40
CA VAL A 46 30.50 -4.76 19.76
C VAL A 46 30.28 -3.23 19.86
N GLY A 47 29.06 -2.83 20.20
CA GLY A 47 28.57 -1.43 20.17
C GLY A 47 27.42 -1.19 19.17
N GLN A 48 27.25 -2.05 18.16
CA GLN A 48 26.11 -2.01 17.23
C GLN A 48 24.83 -2.65 17.80
N ALA A 49 24.91 -3.46 18.85
CA ALA A 49 23.74 -4.13 19.43
C ALA A 49 22.74 -3.17 20.09
N GLU A 50 23.21 -2.23 20.93
CA GLU A 50 22.35 -1.20 21.54
C GLU A 50 21.77 -0.25 20.49
N TYR A 51 22.57 0.06 19.46
CA TYR A 51 22.20 0.90 18.33
C TYR A 51 21.11 0.26 17.46
N ASN A 52 21.28 -1.00 17.06
CA ASN A 52 20.28 -1.75 16.30
C ASN A 52 19.00 -1.91 17.14
N ASN A 53 19.13 -2.10 18.45
CA ASN A 53 17.98 -2.13 19.35
C ASN A 53 17.22 -0.80 19.39
N SER A 54 17.92 0.35 19.39
CA SER A 54 17.27 1.67 19.38
C SER A 54 16.52 1.97 18.08
N LEU A 55 17.12 1.67 16.91
CA LEU A 55 16.46 1.86 15.62
C LEU A 55 15.33 0.85 15.42
N THR A 56 15.51 -0.41 15.85
CA THR A 56 14.46 -1.45 15.79
C THR A 56 13.28 -1.05 16.67
N LYS A 57 13.54 -0.61 17.90
CA LYS A 57 12.49 -0.10 18.79
C LYS A 57 11.76 1.09 18.19
N LEU A 58 12.47 2.07 17.63
CA LEU A 58 11.85 3.20 16.95
C LEU A 58 10.99 2.74 15.76
N LYS A 59 11.45 1.75 14.98
CA LYS A 59 10.68 1.19 13.86
C LYS A 59 9.37 0.58 14.35
N ASP A 60 9.41 -0.15 15.46
CA ASP A 60 8.25 -0.82 16.04
C ASP A 60 7.28 0.18 16.71
N ASP A 61 7.81 1.21 17.38
CA ASP A 61 7.03 2.33 17.94
C ASP A 61 6.28 3.05 16.80
N ILE A 62 6.98 3.44 15.72
CA ILE A 62 6.39 4.07 14.51
C ILE A 62 5.33 3.16 13.91
N ARG A 63 5.63 1.87 13.73
CA ARG A 63 4.68 0.91 13.16
C ARG A 63 3.42 0.82 14.03
N THR A 64 3.56 0.70 15.34
CA THR A 64 2.43 0.62 16.28
C THR A 64 1.58 1.88 16.24
N ILE A 65 2.22 3.05 16.16
CA ILE A 65 1.54 4.34 16.04
C ILE A 65 0.72 4.39 14.75
N PHE A 66 1.37 4.14 13.61
CA PHE A 66 0.72 4.27 12.30
C PHE A 66 -0.24 3.12 11.96
N GLN A 67 -0.15 1.98 12.64
CA GLN A 67 -1.17 0.91 12.58
C GLN A 67 -2.49 1.32 13.26
N ARG A 68 -2.43 2.18 14.29
CA ARG A 68 -3.64 2.72 14.94
C ARG A 68 -4.27 3.87 14.15
N THR A 69 -3.55 4.38 13.16
CA THR A 69 -4.04 5.43 12.28
C THR A 69 -4.97 4.83 11.24
N GLN A 70 -6.25 5.25 11.24
CA GLN A 70 -7.17 4.79 10.22
C GLN A 70 -6.83 5.47 8.90
N THR A 71 -6.42 4.68 7.91
CA THR A 71 -6.10 5.16 6.57
C THR A 71 -7.21 4.73 5.64
N ARG A 72 -8.10 5.68 5.34
CA ARG A 72 -9.14 5.43 4.37
C ARG A 72 -8.76 6.07 3.06
N VAL A 73 -8.44 5.23 2.09
CA VAL A 73 -8.43 5.67 0.70
C VAL A 73 -9.86 5.62 0.21
N ALA A 74 -10.45 6.80 0.03
CA ALA A 74 -11.75 6.95 -0.59
C ALA A 74 -11.58 6.94 -2.11
N SER A 75 -12.15 5.92 -2.73
CA SER A 75 -12.29 5.81 -4.19
C SER A 75 -13.59 5.08 -4.49
N ASP A 76 -14.28 5.48 -5.55
CA ASP A 76 -15.47 4.77 -6.01
C ASP A 76 -15.15 3.35 -6.49
N THR A 77 -13.92 3.11 -6.94
CA THR A 77 -13.43 1.77 -7.27
C THR A 77 -13.30 0.90 -6.03
N LEU A 78 -12.72 1.45 -4.95
CA LEU A 78 -12.51 0.70 -3.69
C LEU A 78 -13.85 0.27 -3.05
N LYS A 79 -14.89 1.09 -3.17
CA LYS A 79 -16.24 0.76 -2.70
C LYS A 79 -16.89 -0.43 -3.45
N LYS A 80 -16.36 -0.78 -4.63
CA LYS A 80 -16.92 -1.83 -5.50
C LYS A 80 -16.13 -3.13 -5.46
N VAL A 81 -15.02 -3.19 -4.73
CA VAL A 81 -14.12 -4.34 -4.74
C VAL A 81 -14.82 -5.63 -4.34
N ASP A 82 -15.64 -5.58 -3.29
CA ASP A 82 -16.43 -6.75 -2.84
C ASP A 82 -17.46 -7.18 -3.88
N ILE A 83 -18.02 -6.22 -4.63
CA ILE A 83 -19.01 -6.48 -5.69
C ILE A 83 -18.36 -7.15 -6.91
N TYR A 84 -17.07 -6.91 -7.18
CA TYR A 84 -16.37 -7.58 -8.29
C TYR A 84 -16.34 -9.09 -8.13
N TYR A 85 -16.23 -9.59 -6.90
CA TYR A 85 -16.35 -11.01 -6.62
C TYR A 85 -17.75 -11.53 -6.96
N GLU A 86 -18.80 -10.89 -6.44
CA GLU A 86 -20.18 -11.34 -6.65
C GLU A 86 -20.51 -11.37 -8.14
N GLN A 87 -20.12 -10.32 -8.86
CA GLN A 87 -20.30 -10.23 -10.32
C GLN A 87 -19.50 -11.31 -11.06
N PHE A 88 -18.25 -11.57 -10.67
CA PHE A 88 -17.46 -12.63 -11.29
C PHE A 88 -18.06 -14.00 -11.03
N SER A 89 -18.49 -14.27 -9.79
CA SER A 89 -19.05 -15.55 -9.38
C SER A 89 -20.37 -15.82 -10.10
N GLU A 90 -21.31 -14.87 -10.09
CA GLU A 90 -22.60 -15.00 -10.77
C GLU A 90 -22.41 -15.30 -12.27
N ARG A 91 -21.54 -14.53 -12.95
CA ARG A 91 -21.32 -14.68 -14.40
C ARG A 91 -20.57 -15.97 -14.75
N SER A 92 -19.61 -16.38 -13.92
CA SER A 92 -18.86 -17.63 -14.12
C SER A 92 -19.75 -18.88 -13.95
N GLN A 93 -20.78 -18.81 -13.08
CA GLN A 93 -21.78 -19.87 -12.93
C GLN A 93 -22.74 -19.95 -14.12
N ASN A 94 -23.02 -18.82 -14.79
CA ASN A 94 -23.89 -18.80 -15.96
C ASN A 94 -23.21 -19.42 -17.20
N SER A 95 -22.11 -18.82 -17.66
CA SER A 95 -21.29 -19.37 -18.75
C SER A 95 -19.99 -18.59 -18.92
N LEU A 96 -18.98 -19.23 -19.52
CA LEU A 96 -17.76 -18.52 -19.94
C LEU A 96 -18.05 -17.36 -20.91
N TYR A 97 -19.09 -17.49 -21.77
CA TYR A 97 -19.49 -16.43 -22.67
C TYR A 97 -20.03 -15.20 -21.92
N ASP A 98 -20.86 -15.41 -20.90
CA ASP A 98 -21.38 -14.33 -20.05
C ASP A 98 -20.24 -13.60 -19.32
N LEU A 99 -19.31 -14.37 -18.75
CA LEU A 99 -18.12 -13.82 -18.10
C LEU A 99 -17.24 -13.00 -19.05
N LEU A 100 -17.00 -13.47 -20.28
CA LEU A 100 -16.13 -12.81 -21.25
C LEU A 100 -16.76 -11.56 -21.89
N ASN A 101 -18.09 -11.49 -21.98
CA ASN A 101 -18.78 -10.33 -22.56
C ASN A 101 -19.12 -9.26 -21.51
N TYR A 102 -19.03 -9.60 -20.23
CA TYR A 102 -19.27 -8.65 -19.17
C TYR A 102 -18.14 -7.61 -19.07
N ARG A 103 -18.52 -6.32 -19.07
CA ARG A 103 -17.57 -5.22 -18.90
C ARG A 103 -17.59 -4.76 -17.44
N PHE A 104 -16.55 -5.14 -16.71
CA PHE A 104 -16.34 -4.61 -15.36
C PHE A 104 -15.91 -3.14 -15.44
N GLU A 105 -16.44 -2.32 -14.53
CA GLU A 105 -16.13 -0.89 -14.44
C GLU A 105 -15.46 -0.56 -13.08
N PRO A 106 -14.29 0.11 -13.08
CA PRO A 106 -13.58 0.62 -14.26
C PRO A 106 -12.80 -0.49 -14.99
N SER A 107 -12.44 -0.22 -16.24
CA SER A 107 -11.58 -1.09 -17.05
C SER A 107 -10.34 -1.54 -16.28
N PHE A 108 -10.02 -2.82 -16.35
CA PHE A 108 -8.89 -3.43 -15.65
C PHE A 108 -7.88 -4.04 -16.63
N TYR A 109 -6.69 -4.33 -16.13
CA TYR A 109 -5.67 -5.11 -16.81
C TYR A 109 -5.50 -6.45 -16.11
N ILE A 110 -5.24 -7.51 -16.87
CA ILE A 110 -4.81 -8.80 -16.31
C ILE A 110 -3.33 -8.95 -16.60
N ASP A 111 -2.56 -9.26 -15.56
CA ASP A 111 -1.15 -9.58 -15.69
C ASP A 111 -0.76 -10.78 -14.82
N GLY A 112 -0.44 -11.90 -15.47
CA GLY A 112 -0.30 -13.18 -14.78
C GLY A 112 -1.58 -13.49 -13.99
N ASP A 113 -1.41 -13.68 -12.68
CA ASP A 113 -2.49 -14.00 -11.75
C ASP A 113 -2.96 -12.76 -10.96
N ILE A 114 -2.86 -11.56 -11.53
CA ILE A 114 -3.29 -10.31 -10.90
C ILE A 114 -4.20 -9.50 -11.82
N PHE A 115 -5.32 -9.04 -11.25
CA PHE A 115 -6.13 -7.94 -11.77
C PHE A 115 -5.57 -6.60 -11.31
N ILE A 116 -5.35 -5.69 -12.25
CA ILE A 116 -4.84 -4.35 -11.99
C ILE A 116 -5.91 -3.35 -12.42
N VAL A 117 -6.47 -2.63 -11.46
CA VAL A 117 -7.53 -1.66 -11.68
C VAL A 117 -6.97 -0.25 -11.48
N PRO A 118 -6.98 0.63 -12.49
CA PRO A 118 -6.53 2.00 -12.34
C PRO A 118 -7.48 2.77 -11.42
N ILE A 119 -6.89 3.57 -10.52
CA ILE A 119 -7.59 4.51 -9.66
C ILE A 119 -7.19 5.92 -10.10
N PRO A 120 -7.90 6.51 -11.07
CA PRO A 120 -7.51 7.78 -11.67
C PRO A 120 -7.60 8.96 -10.68
N LYS A 121 -8.46 8.82 -9.66
CA LYS A 121 -8.62 9.78 -8.57
C LYS A 121 -8.80 9.03 -7.26
N SER A 122 -8.05 9.43 -6.25
CA SER A 122 -8.17 8.92 -4.89
C SER A 122 -8.06 10.08 -3.91
N GLU A 123 -8.79 9.96 -2.81
CA GLU A 123 -8.64 10.84 -1.67
C GLU A 123 -8.15 10.00 -0.49
N GLU A 124 -6.94 10.29 -0.03
CA GLU A 124 -6.38 9.66 1.16
C GLU A 124 -6.80 10.47 2.38
N ARG A 125 -7.59 9.85 3.25
CA ARG A 125 -8.01 10.42 4.53
C ARG A 125 -7.32 9.66 5.65
N VAL A 126 -6.57 10.40 6.45
CA VAL A 126 -5.82 9.87 7.58
C VAL A 126 -6.35 10.54 8.83
N ASN A 127 -7.11 9.80 9.63
CA ASN A 127 -7.51 10.29 10.94
C ASN A 127 -6.41 9.92 11.95
N ILE A 128 -5.78 10.94 12.54
CA ILE A 128 -4.84 10.75 13.63
C ILE A 128 -5.54 11.16 14.94
N PRO A 129 -5.85 10.20 15.84
CA PRO A 129 -6.42 10.51 17.13
C PRO A 129 -5.49 11.43 17.93
N LYS A 130 -6.07 12.39 18.68
CA LYS A 130 -5.28 13.30 19.52
C LYS A 130 -4.47 12.56 20.59
N ASP A 131 -5.05 11.50 21.16
CA ASP A 131 -4.36 10.64 22.14
C ASP A 131 -3.13 9.95 21.55
N LEU A 132 -3.16 9.66 20.24
CA LEU A 132 -2.01 9.10 19.53
C LEU A 132 -0.90 10.15 19.36
N LEU A 133 -1.25 11.37 18.96
CA LEU A 133 -0.27 12.49 18.88
C LEU A 133 0.34 12.82 20.24
N ASN A 134 -0.46 12.74 21.31
CA ASN A 134 0.01 12.89 22.68
C ASN A 134 0.95 11.74 23.09
N ALA A 135 0.61 10.50 22.74
CA ALA A 135 1.48 9.34 22.99
C ALA A 135 2.84 9.52 22.28
N VAL A 136 2.83 9.89 20.99
CA VAL A 136 4.03 10.19 20.20
C VAL A 136 4.92 11.26 20.87
N LYS A 137 4.30 12.31 21.40
CA LYS A 137 4.98 13.38 22.15
C LYS A 137 5.55 12.87 23.47
N SER A 138 4.76 12.11 24.24
CA SER A 138 5.17 11.57 25.54
C SER A 138 6.30 10.54 25.45
N GLU A 139 6.34 9.76 24.37
CA GLU A 139 7.36 8.75 24.11
C GLU A 139 8.63 9.33 23.45
N GLY A 140 8.64 10.63 23.16
CA GLY A 140 9.77 11.34 22.57
C GLY A 140 10.14 10.82 21.17
N ILE A 141 9.15 10.42 20.37
CA ILE A 141 9.38 9.75 19.07
C ILE A 141 10.03 10.70 18.07
N VAL A 142 9.62 11.97 18.05
CA VAL A 142 10.18 12.99 17.17
C VAL A 142 11.66 13.23 17.50
N GLU A 143 11.98 13.35 18.78
CA GLU A 143 13.34 13.58 19.28
C GLU A 143 14.23 12.38 18.95
N LYS A 144 13.72 11.15 19.11
CA LYS A 144 14.41 9.94 18.65
C LYS A 144 14.67 10.00 17.14
N MET A 145 13.66 10.32 16.32
CA MET A 145 13.83 10.43 14.86
C MET A 145 14.90 11.46 14.49
N GLN A 146 14.90 12.65 15.11
CA GLN A 146 15.88 13.70 14.87
C GLN A 146 17.29 13.32 15.34
N GLY A 147 17.39 12.61 16.47
CA GLY A 147 18.65 12.04 16.96
C GLY A 147 19.25 11.07 15.95
N HIS A 148 18.44 10.14 15.44
CA HIS A 148 18.88 9.22 14.38
C HIS A 148 19.17 9.95 13.06
N ALA A 149 18.38 10.94 12.66
CA ALA A 149 18.63 11.71 11.43
C ALA A 149 19.95 12.49 11.44
N SER A 150 20.42 12.87 12.63
CA SER A 150 21.65 13.63 12.82
C SER A 150 22.89 12.74 12.85
N ASP A 151 22.74 11.44 13.11
CA ASP A 151 23.86 10.50 13.14
C ASP A 151 24.37 10.21 11.73
N ALA A 152 25.63 10.57 11.49
CA ALA A 152 26.31 10.40 10.21
C ALA A 152 26.56 8.93 9.82
N LYS A 153 26.34 7.97 10.74
CA LYS A 153 26.46 6.54 10.48
C LYS A 153 25.35 6.01 9.57
N TYR A 154 24.19 6.65 9.56
CA TYR A 154 23.06 6.25 8.72
C TYR A 154 23.20 6.74 7.28
N THR A 155 22.59 5.99 6.37
CA THR A 155 22.50 6.40 4.96
C THR A 155 21.77 7.74 4.81
N ASN A 156 22.18 8.54 3.81
CA ASN A 156 21.51 9.81 3.52
C ASN A 156 20.00 9.63 3.24
N ASN A 157 19.61 8.51 2.64
CA ASN A 157 18.20 8.18 2.42
C ASN A 157 17.43 8.07 3.73
N LEU A 158 17.92 7.26 4.69
CA LEU A 158 17.28 7.10 5.99
C LEU A 158 17.25 8.42 6.77
N ARG A 159 18.36 9.16 6.80
CA ARG A 159 18.43 10.47 7.48
C ARG A 159 17.44 11.48 6.91
N THR A 160 17.30 11.50 5.58
CA THR A 160 16.34 12.37 4.89
C THR A 160 14.90 11.95 5.18
N ALA A 161 14.62 10.65 5.15
CA ALA A 161 13.28 10.10 5.46
C ALA A 161 12.88 10.40 6.91
N LEU A 162 13.78 10.17 7.88
CA LEU A 162 13.58 10.50 9.29
C LEU A 162 13.29 11.98 9.49
N SER A 163 14.12 12.86 8.90
CA SER A 163 13.93 14.31 9.01
C SER A 163 12.62 14.78 8.39
N LYS A 164 12.23 14.21 7.25
CA LYS A 164 10.97 14.53 6.57
C LYS A 164 9.81 14.15 7.48
N VAL A 165 9.68 12.88 7.86
CA VAL A 165 8.56 12.39 8.68
C VAL A 165 8.50 13.07 10.05
N ALA A 166 9.65 13.31 10.72
CA ALA A 166 9.68 13.99 12.02
C ALA A 166 9.08 15.40 11.94
N LYS A 167 9.47 16.20 10.93
CA LYS A 167 8.91 17.55 10.70
C LYS A 167 7.40 17.51 10.45
N GLU A 168 6.94 16.48 9.75
CA GLU A 168 5.53 16.33 9.43
C GLU A 168 4.73 16.05 10.73
N ILE A 169 5.26 15.20 11.61
CA ILE A 169 4.70 14.91 12.93
C ILE A 169 4.71 16.13 13.86
N GLU A 170 5.80 16.88 13.91
CA GLU A 170 5.88 18.10 14.72
C GLU A 170 4.82 19.12 14.32
N LYS A 171 4.64 19.35 13.02
CA LYS A 171 3.59 20.24 12.53
C LYS A 171 2.22 19.75 13.00
N MET A 172 1.95 18.43 12.88
CA MET A 172 0.67 17.84 13.31
C MET A 172 0.41 18.05 14.80
N GLN A 173 1.44 17.89 15.64
CA GLN A 173 1.35 18.15 17.07
C GLN A 173 1.03 19.61 17.35
N GLN A 174 1.73 20.56 16.71
CA GLN A 174 1.49 22.00 16.86
C GLN A 174 0.05 22.37 16.53
N ALA A 175 -0.47 21.92 15.38
CA ALA A 175 -1.85 22.21 14.99
C ALA A 175 -2.91 21.52 15.88
N SER A 176 -2.56 20.41 16.53
CA SER A 176 -3.45 19.74 17.49
C SER A 176 -3.55 20.44 18.85
N GLU A 177 -2.57 21.30 19.19
CA GLU A 177 -2.61 22.12 20.41
C GLU A 177 -3.66 23.23 20.30
N ASP A 178 -3.87 23.74 19.09
CA ASP A 178 -4.86 24.79 18.80
C ASP A 178 -6.32 24.28 18.79
N THR A 179 -6.55 22.96 18.87
CA THR A 179 -7.91 22.39 18.86
C THR A 179 -8.14 21.20 19.78
N SER A 180 -9.35 21.13 20.33
CA SER A 180 -9.76 20.10 21.31
C SER A 180 -10.16 18.74 20.69
N LYS A 181 -10.01 18.53 19.38
CA LYS A 181 -10.52 17.36 18.65
C LYS A 181 -9.44 16.61 17.86
N SER A 182 -9.77 15.39 17.42
CA SER A 182 -8.97 14.58 16.48
C SER A 182 -8.57 15.38 15.24
N GLN A 183 -7.40 15.10 14.69
CA GLN A 183 -6.94 15.71 13.45
C GLN A 183 -7.27 14.79 12.27
N ASP A 184 -8.07 15.29 11.34
CA ASP A 184 -8.28 14.65 10.05
C ASP A 184 -7.30 15.26 9.05
N ILE A 185 -6.42 14.44 8.51
CA ILE A 185 -5.47 14.82 7.49
C ILE A 185 -6.03 14.34 6.15
N TYR A 186 -6.11 15.28 5.22
CA TYR A 186 -6.58 15.04 3.88
C TYR A 186 -5.39 15.17 2.92
N SER A 187 -5.13 14.13 2.16
CA SER A 187 -4.22 14.18 1.02
C SER A 187 -4.98 13.76 -0.21
N GLN A 188 -5.24 14.70 -1.11
CA GLN A 188 -5.88 14.38 -2.37
C GLN A 188 -4.79 14.07 -3.40
N ASN A 189 -4.84 12.87 -3.97
CA ASN A 189 -3.94 12.51 -5.04
C ASN A 189 -4.65 12.62 -6.39
N ALA A 190 -4.15 13.55 -7.22
CA ALA A 190 -4.61 13.74 -8.59
C ALA A 190 -3.66 13.14 -9.65
N SER A 191 -2.55 12.49 -9.24
CA SER A 191 -1.46 12.12 -10.14
C SER A 191 -1.79 10.99 -11.13
N GLY A 192 -2.92 10.29 -10.98
CA GLY A 192 -3.36 9.24 -11.91
C GLY A 192 -2.50 7.97 -11.96
N SER A 193 -1.36 7.93 -11.25
CA SER A 193 -0.43 6.80 -11.20
C SER A 193 -0.74 5.79 -10.10
N GLN A 194 -2.00 5.68 -9.68
CA GLN A 194 -2.43 4.81 -8.60
C GLN A 194 -3.27 3.64 -9.12
N TYR A 195 -2.99 2.46 -8.59
CA TYR A 195 -3.56 1.20 -9.07
C TYR A 195 -3.91 0.30 -7.89
N LEU A 196 -4.95 -0.50 -8.10
CA LEU A 196 -5.37 -1.57 -7.23
C LEU A 196 -4.95 -2.90 -7.83
N ALA A 197 -4.16 -3.68 -7.13
CA ALA A 197 -3.85 -5.06 -7.47
C ALA A 197 -4.74 -6.02 -6.68
N ILE A 198 -5.44 -6.89 -7.39
CA ILE A 198 -6.28 -7.94 -6.82
C ILE A 198 -5.74 -9.28 -7.31
N PRO A 199 -5.30 -10.18 -6.43
CA PRO A 199 -4.90 -11.54 -6.81
C PRO A 199 -6.09 -12.31 -7.40
N LEU A 200 -5.92 -12.85 -8.61
CA LEU A 200 -6.92 -13.65 -9.32
C LEU A 200 -7.49 -14.80 -8.46
N PRO A 201 -6.69 -15.54 -7.66
CA PRO A 201 -7.21 -16.63 -6.83
C PRO A 201 -8.33 -16.23 -5.86
N VAL A 202 -8.40 -14.95 -5.47
CA VAL A 202 -9.44 -14.43 -4.57
C VAL A 202 -10.82 -14.59 -5.18
N LEU A 203 -10.95 -14.43 -6.50
CA LEU A 203 -12.24 -14.56 -7.18
C LEU A 203 -12.74 -16.01 -7.22
N PHE A 204 -11.83 -16.98 -7.13
CA PHE A 204 -12.16 -18.41 -7.19
C PHE A 204 -12.32 -19.03 -5.80
N GLN A 205 -11.57 -18.56 -4.80
CA GLN A 205 -11.52 -19.14 -3.46
C GLN A 205 -11.64 -18.07 -2.35
N PRO A 206 -12.68 -17.24 -2.37
CA PRO A 206 -12.83 -16.11 -1.45
C PRO A 206 -12.86 -16.54 0.02
N GLU A 207 -13.46 -17.69 0.31
CA GLU A 207 -13.63 -18.19 1.68
C GLU A 207 -12.29 -18.52 2.34
N ILE A 208 -11.30 -19.00 1.56
CA ILE A 208 -9.95 -19.25 2.07
C ILE A 208 -9.31 -17.93 2.50
N PHE A 209 -9.45 -16.88 1.68
CA PHE A 209 -8.89 -15.56 2.00
C PHE A 209 -9.62 -14.90 3.17
N LYS A 210 -10.96 -14.96 3.23
CA LYS A 210 -11.75 -14.49 4.38
C LYS A 210 -11.29 -15.16 5.68
N GLN A 211 -11.13 -16.48 5.66
CA GLN A 211 -10.65 -17.23 6.82
C GLN A 211 -9.24 -16.78 7.20
N TYR A 212 -8.32 -16.68 6.24
CA TYR A 212 -6.94 -16.30 6.45
C TYR A 212 -6.80 -14.86 7.00
N PHE A 213 -7.56 -13.89 6.48
CA PHE A 213 -7.45 -12.49 6.90
C PHE A 213 -8.28 -12.13 8.13
N SER A 214 -9.18 -13.03 8.57
CA SER A 214 -10.01 -12.81 9.76
C SER A 214 -9.17 -12.43 11.00
N PRO A 215 -9.70 -11.57 11.90
CA PRO A 215 -8.96 -11.14 13.10
C PRO A 215 -8.50 -12.29 14.01
N HIS A 216 -9.17 -13.44 13.96
CA HIS A 216 -8.89 -14.61 14.79
C HIS A 216 -8.22 -15.76 14.01
N SER A 217 -7.72 -15.48 12.80
CA SER A 217 -7.07 -16.47 11.95
C SER A 217 -5.84 -17.09 12.62
N GLU A 218 -5.90 -18.40 12.87
CA GLU A 218 -4.75 -19.17 13.37
C GLU A 218 -3.58 -19.11 12.38
N THR A 219 -3.85 -19.11 11.08
CA THR A 219 -2.82 -19.04 10.04
C THR A 219 -2.08 -17.70 10.06
N LYS A 220 -2.82 -16.59 10.25
CA LYS A 220 -2.22 -15.25 10.34
C LYS A 220 -1.43 -15.05 11.64
N ARG A 221 -1.89 -15.65 12.73
CA ARG A 221 -1.15 -15.69 14.00
C ARG A 221 0.13 -16.51 13.87
N TYR A 222 0.04 -17.70 13.28
CA TYR A 222 1.19 -18.54 12.99
C TYR A 222 2.20 -17.83 12.08
N GLU A 223 1.75 -17.12 11.05
CA GLU A 223 2.60 -16.32 10.18
C GLU A 223 3.35 -15.22 10.96
N ALA A 224 2.65 -14.48 11.83
CA ALA A 224 3.27 -13.46 12.68
C ALA A 224 4.27 -14.04 13.69
N GLU A 225 4.06 -15.28 14.15
CA GLU A 225 4.87 -15.96 15.16
C GLU A 225 6.05 -16.74 14.58
N THR A 226 5.96 -17.23 13.34
CA THR A 226 6.93 -18.20 12.78
C THR A 226 7.66 -17.76 11.51
N THR A 227 7.13 -16.79 10.78
CA THR A 227 7.76 -16.29 9.56
C THR A 227 8.55 -15.03 9.90
N GLU A 228 9.86 -15.16 10.03
CA GLU A 228 10.78 -13.99 9.97
C GLU A 228 10.72 -13.28 8.60
N GLY A 229 10.06 -13.89 7.60
CA GLY A 229 9.99 -13.44 6.22
C GLY A 229 8.57 -13.11 5.78
N ASP A 230 8.45 -11.89 5.25
CA ASP A 230 7.45 -11.36 4.32
C ASP A 230 6.02 -11.90 4.43
N SER A 231 5.12 -11.05 4.94
CA SER A 231 3.68 -11.32 4.98
C SER A 231 3.08 -11.51 3.59
N PHE A 232 1.86 -12.05 3.46
CA PHE A 232 1.16 -12.09 2.16
C PHE A 232 1.21 -10.75 1.39
N ILE A 233 1.06 -9.64 2.10
CA ILE A 233 1.14 -8.29 1.54
C ILE A 233 2.53 -8.00 0.98
N ASP A 234 3.58 -8.41 1.68
CA ASP A 234 4.96 -8.23 1.25
C ASP A 234 5.29 -9.13 0.04
N VAL A 235 4.74 -10.34 -0.02
CA VAL A 235 4.87 -11.23 -1.19
C VAL A 235 4.19 -10.61 -2.41
N LEU A 236 2.96 -10.10 -2.26
CA LEU A 236 2.21 -9.44 -3.32
C LEU A 236 2.93 -8.16 -3.81
N GLU A 237 3.49 -7.39 -2.88
CA GLU A 237 4.32 -6.22 -3.19
C GLU A 237 5.57 -6.61 -4.00
N ASN A 238 6.32 -7.60 -3.54
CA ASN A 238 7.52 -8.07 -4.23
C ASN A 238 7.19 -8.54 -5.66
N TYR A 239 6.08 -9.26 -5.83
CA TYR A 239 5.61 -9.68 -7.15
C TYR A 239 5.28 -8.47 -8.04
N LEU A 240 4.56 -7.48 -7.52
CA LEU A 240 4.23 -6.26 -8.27
C LEU A 240 5.47 -5.40 -8.56
N TYR A 241 6.44 -5.36 -7.65
CA TYR A 241 7.70 -4.66 -7.85
C TYR A 241 8.47 -5.24 -9.05
N LEU A 242 8.52 -6.57 -9.18
CA LEU A 242 9.11 -7.23 -10.34
C LEU A 242 8.38 -6.90 -11.65
N LEU A 243 7.06 -6.71 -11.61
CA LEU A 243 6.26 -6.42 -12.79
C LEU A 243 6.28 -4.95 -13.21
N TYR A 244 6.24 -4.02 -12.24
CA TYR A 244 5.91 -2.61 -12.48
C TYR A 244 6.81 -1.60 -11.77
N GLN A 245 7.85 -2.05 -11.06
CA GLN A 245 8.71 -1.18 -10.25
C GLN A 245 7.87 -0.29 -9.32
N VAL A 246 7.08 -0.94 -8.46
CA VAL A 246 6.23 -0.28 -7.47
C VAL A 246 7.04 0.77 -6.71
N VAL A 247 6.54 2.00 -6.72
CA VAL A 247 7.20 3.14 -6.05
C VAL A 247 6.76 3.19 -4.60
N ASP A 248 5.45 3.05 -4.36
CA ASP A 248 4.86 3.14 -3.03
C ASP A 248 3.68 2.17 -2.86
N LYS A 249 3.49 1.69 -1.63
CA LYS A 249 2.25 1.08 -1.15
C LYS A 249 1.57 2.02 -0.16
N LEU A 250 0.25 2.11 -0.24
CA LEU A 250 -0.54 2.85 0.74
C LEU A 250 -1.05 1.88 1.81
N PRO A 251 -0.93 2.22 3.10
CA PRO A 251 -1.49 1.38 4.14
C PRO A 251 -3.02 1.32 3.99
N LEU A 252 -3.58 0.14 4.24
CA LEU A 252 -5.01 -0.12 4.30
C LEU A 252 -5.28 -0.78 5.64
N ASP A 253 -6.01 -0.11 6.53
CA ASP A 253 -6.59 -0.75 7.70
C ASP A 253 -7.90 -1.43 7.33
N GLY A 254 -8.15 -2.63 7.88
CA GLY A 254 -9.44 -3.32 7.86
C GLY A 254 -9.95 -3.86 6.52
N GLY A 255 -9.45 -3.40 5.37
CA GLY A 255 -9.96 -3.82 4.05
C GLY A 255 -9.69 -5.27 3.66
N TYR A 256 -8.75 -5.93 4.35
CA TYR A 256 -8.35 -7.31 4.05
C TYR A 256 -9.30 -8.37 4.61
N GLU A 257 -10.17 -8.02 5.57
CA GLU A 257 -11.00 -9.00 6.30
C GLU A 257 -11.93 -9.79 5.37
N THR A 258 -12.41 -9.16 4.30
CA THR A 258 -13.32 -9.76 3.31
C THR A 258 -12.64 -10.08 1.99
N PHE A 259 -11.69 -9.27 1.54
CA PHE A 259 -11.15 -9.36 0.19
C PHE A 259 -9.73 -8.77 0.12
N PRO A 260 -8.68 -9.54 -0.21
CA PRO A 260 -7.33 -9.00 -0.24
C PRO A 260 -7.01 -8.27 -1.54
N PHE A 261 -6.40 -7.09 -1.39
CA PHE A 261 -5.92 -6.27 -2.48
C PHE A 261 -4.71 -5.43 -2.03
N LEU A 262 -3.90 -4.97 -2.97
CA LEU A 262 -2.83 -4.01 -2.70
C LEU A 262 -3.07 -2.72 -3.48
N LEU A 263 -3.04 -1.61 -2.76
CA LEU A 263 -3.07 -0.28 -3.36
C LEU A 263 -1.63 0.21 -3.54
N PHE A 264 -1.23 0.48 -4.77
CA PHE A 264 0.14 0.84 -5.09
C PHE A 264 0.22 1.98 -6.11
N ARG A 265 1.39 2.61 -6.18
CA ARG A 265 1.72 3.63 -7.17
C ARG A 265 2.83 3.17 -8.10
N SER A 266 2.68 3.46 -9.39
CA SER A 266 3.72 3.23 -10.39
C SER A 266 3.46 4.04 -11.65
N ASP A 267 4.45 4.83 -12.06
CA ASP A 267 4.40 5.58 -13.32
C ASP A 267 4.62 4.68 -14.55
N ASN A 268 5.06 3.45 -14.33
CA ASN A 268 5.48 2.53 -15.38
C ASN A 268 4.38 1.58 -15.85
N VAL A 269 3.26 1.43 -15.12
CA VAL A 269 2.20 0.45 -15.45
C VAL A 269 1.73 0.61 -16.89
N THR A 270 1.33 1.83 -17.27
CA THR A 270 0.85 2.12 -18.63
C THR A 270 1.92 1.86 -19.69
N ILE A 271 3.17 2.27 -19.44
CA ILE A 271 4.28 2.14 -20.38
C ILE A 271 4.62 0.66 -20.59
N ILE A 272 4.81 -0.09 -19.51
CA ILE A 272 5.11 -1.53 -19.53
C ILE A 272 3.98 -2.29 -20.23
N ARG A 273 2.72 -1.93 -19.97
CA ARG A 273 1.57 -2.54 -20.64
C ARG A 273 1.58 -2.26 -22.14
N GLN A 274 1.80 -1.02 -22.56
CA GLN A 274 1.89 -0.67 -23.98
C GLN A 274 3.03 -1.45 -24.68
N GLN A 275 4.17 -1.63 -24.02
CA GLN A 275 5.27 -2.44 -24.55
C GLN A 275 4.93 -3.93 -24.67
N ARG A 276 4.25 -4.50 -23.67
CA ARG A 276 3.79 -5.92 -23.71
C ARG A 276 2.72 -6.16 -24.76
N PHE A 277 1.92 -5.14 -25.08
CA PHE A 277 0.88 -5.19 -26.12
C PHE A 277 1.37 -4.70 -27.49
N ASP A 278 2.66 -4.36 -27.64
CA ASP A 278 3.25 -4.08 -28.94
C ASP A 278 3.12 -5.34 -29.84
N ARG A 279 2.82 -5.13 -31.13
CA ARG A 279 2.32 -6.15 -32.08
C ARG A 279 3.14 -7.44 -32.17
N ARG A 280 4.37 -7.44 -31.67
CA ARG A 280 5.28 -8.59 -31.66
C ARG A 280 5.03 -9.59 -30.51
N TYR A 281 4.42 -9.14 -29.40
CA TYR A 281 4.18 -10.00 -28.22
C TYR A 281 2.76 -10.58 -28.16
N LEU A 282 1.77 -9.92 -28.77
CA LEU A 282 0.39 -10.40 -28.76
C LEU A 282 0.24 -11.79 -29.41
N PHE A 283 1.00 -12.05 -30.48
CA PHE A 283 0.97 -13.31 -31.23
C PHE A 283 1.90 -14.40 -30.67
N SER A 284 2.70 -14.10 -29.64
CA SER A 284 3.58 -15.08 -28.99
C SER A 284 3.07 -15.55 -27.62
N SER A 285 1.96 -14.98 -27.12
CA SER A 285 1.37 -15.39 -25.84
C SER A 285 0.61 -16.71 -25.96
N THR A 286 1.01 -17.70 -25.15
CA THR A 286 0.34 -19.00 -25.02
C THR A 286 -1.15 -18.87 -24.70
N THR A 287 -1.52 -17.84 -23.91
CA THR A 287 -2.90 -17.53 -23.54
C THR A 287 -3.72 -17.05 -24.74
N PHE A 288 -3.15 -16.21 -25.61
CA PHE A 288 -3.81 -15.77 -26.83
C PHE A 288 -3.94 -16.91 -27.85
N ASN A 289 -2.94 -17.80 -27.91
CA ASN A 289 -3.00 -19.01 -28.72
C ASN A 289 -4.10 -19.97 -28.23
N LEU A 290 -4.28 -20.12 -26.91
CA LEU A 290 -5.38 -20.90 -26.33
C LEU A 290 -6.74 -20.28 -26.62
N ILE A 291 -6.88 -18.96 -26.49
CA ILE A 291 -8.13 -18.25 -26.82
C ILE A 291 -8.44 -18.39 -28.32
N ASN A 292 -7.44 -18.20 -29.20
CA ASN A 292 -7.61 -18.43 -30.63
C ASN A 292 -7.97 -19.88 -30.94
N LEU A 293 -7.39 -20.86 -30.26
CA LEU A 293 -7.72 -22.27 -30.43
C LEU A 293 -9.19 -22.52 -30.08
N VAL A 294 -9.65 -22.02 -28.93
CA VAL A 294 -11.05 -22.14 -28.47
C VAL A 294 -12.02 -21.42 -29.40
N LEU A 295 -11.68 -20.21 -29.85
CA LEU A 295 -12.52 -19.43 -30.78
C LEU A 295 -12.52 -20.00 -32.20
N SER A 296 -11.42 -20.65 -32.64
CA SER A 296 -11.33 -21.29 -33.96
C SER A 296 -12.26 -22.50 -34.10
N GLN A 297 -12.71 -23.08 -32.99
CA GLN A 297 -13.63 -24.21 -33.01
C GLN A 297 -15.06 -23.80 -33.39
N LYS A 298 -15.42 -22.50 -33.31
CA LYS A 298 -16.75 -21.99 -33.67
C LYS A 298 -16.95 -21.74 -35.17
N ASN A 299 -15.90 -21.87 -35.98
CA ASN A 299 -15.97 -21.72 -37.45
C ASN A 299 -15.92 -23.07 -38.19
N ARG A 300 -16.22 -24.18 -37.51
CA ARG A 300 -16.48 -25.47 -38.14
C ARG A 300 -17.97 -25.77 -38.08
N ASP A 301 -18.71 -25.05 -38.91
CA ASP A 301 -19.97 -25.47 -39.53
C ASP A 301 -19.98 -24.91 -40.96
#